data_AF-A0A4Y2JWL0-F1
#
_entry.id   AF-A0A4Y2JWL0-F1
#
_cell.length_a   1.000
_cell.length_b   1.000
_cell.length_c   1.000
_cell.angle_alpha   90.00
_cell.angle_beta   90.00
_cell.angle_gamma   90.00
#
_symmetry.space_group_name_H-M   'P 1'
#
loop_
_entity.id
_entity.type
_entity.pdbx_description
1 polymer ?
#
loop_
_entity_poly.entity_id
_entity_poly.type
_entity_poly.pdbx_seq_one_letter_code
_entity_poly.pdbx_strand_id
1 'polypeptide(L)'
;MRKIKLLLHEINNRILAMVPGAVIEYRSFDTVVDADETVSFRPEFLNSLYPAGLPPHSLTIKTGCPIILLGNQDPPTLCNGTRL
;
A
#
# COMPACT_ATOMS: atom_id res chain seq x y z
N MET A 1 12.93 -12.77 0.97
CA MET A 1 12.29 -11.46 0.82
C MET A 1 10.78 -11.43 1.10
N ARG A 2 9.92 -12.29 0.49
CA ARG A 2 8.45 -12.29 0.73
C ARG A 2 8.04 -12.41 2.22
N LYS A 3 8.67 -13.29 3.01
CA LYS A 3 8.34 -13.48 4.43
C LYS A 3 8.51 -12.22 5.30
N ILE A 4 9.53 -11.39 5.02
CA ILE A 4 9.80 -10.17 5.80
C ILE A 4 8.71 -9.12 5.57
N LYS A 5 8.25 -8.95 4.32
CA LYS A 5 7.16 -8.01 4.00
C LYS A 5 5.84 -8.40 4.69
N LEU A 6 5.53 -9.71 4.76
CA LEU A 6 4.32 -10.19 5.44
C LEU A 6 4.35 -9.91 6.95
N LEU A 7 5.49 -10.16 7.60
CA LEU A 7 5.67 -9.85 9.03
C LEU A 7 5.50 -8.35 9.32
N LEU A 8 6.09 -7.48 8.47
CA LEU A 8 5.94 -6.03 8.61
C LEU A 8 4.48 -5.59 8.47
N HIS A 9 3.75 -6.17 7.52
CA HIS A 9 2.33 -5.88 7.35
C HIS A 9 1.51 -6.29 8.58
N GLU A 10 1.80 -7.47 9.15
CA GLU A 10 1.14 -7.94 10.37
C GLU A 10 1.40 -7.00 11.57
N ILE A 11 2.64 -6.57 11.76
CA ILE A 11 3.00 -5.61 12.81
C ILE A 11 2.28 -4.28 12.60
N ASN A 12 2.30 -3.74 11.38
CA ASN A 12 1.63 -2.48 11.07
C ASN A 12 0.13 -2.56 11.31
N ASN A 13 -0.52 -3.66 10.93
CA ASN A 13 -1.95 -3.87 11.17
C ASN A 13 -2.27 -3.97 12.67
N ARG A 14 -1.41 -4.62 13.46
CA ARG A 14 -1.56 -4.67 14.92
C ARG A 14 -1.48 -3.28 15.56
N ILE A 15 -0.53 -2.46 15.13
CA ILE A 15 -0.40 -1.07 15.61
C ILE A 15 -1.63 -0.26 15.18
N LEU A 16 -2.06 -0.37 13.92
CA LEU A 16 -3.25 0.32 13.41
C LEU A 16 -4.53 -0.07 14.19
N ALA A 17 -4.66 -1.33 14.61
CA ALA A 17 -5.77 -1.79 15.43
C ALA A 17 -5.83 -1.08 16.79
N MET A 18 -4.68 -0.71 17.36
CA MET A 18 -4.57 0.01 18.64
C MET A 18 -4.92 1.50 18.53
N VAL A 19 -4.78 2.11 17.35
CA VAL A 19 -5.13 3.51 17.13
C VAL A 19 -6.66 3.65 17.17
N PRO A 20 -7.24 4.53 18.03
CA PRO A 20 -8.67 4.78 18.03
C PRO A 20 -9.10 5.56 16.77
N GLY A 21 -10.35 5.42 16.37
CA GLY A 21 -10.93 6.17 15.24
C GLY A 21 -11.46 5.28 14.12
N ALA A 22 -12.13 5.93 13.18
CA ALA A 22 -12.74 5.27 12.04
C ALA A 22 -11.67 4.74 11.07
N VAL A 23 -11.90 3.52 10.60
CA VAL A 23 -11.08 2.91 9.56
C VAL A 23 -11.50 3.44 8.20
N ILE A 24 -10.52 3.85 7.40
CA ILE A 24 -10.70 4.18 5.98
C ILE A 24 -9.86 3.18 5.17
N GLU A 25 -10.48 2.56 4.18
CA GLU A 25 -9.84 1.64 3.25
C GLU A 25 -9.69 2.32 1.88
N TYR A 26 -8.46 2.33 1.36
CA TYR A 26 -8.15 2.73 -0.01
C TYR A 26 -7.78 1.49 -0.81
N ARG A 27 -8.44 1.26 -1.95
CA ARG A 27 -8.14 0.15 -2.85
C ARG A 27 -7.45 0.65 -4.11
N SER A 28 -6.36 0.01 -4.51
CA SER A 28 -5.70 0.30 -5.78
C SER A 28 -6.60 -0.09 -6.95
N PHE A 29 -6.37 0.57 -8.09
CA PHE A 29 -6.98 0.23 -9.36
C PHE A 29 -5.86 -0.11 -10.33
N ASP A 30 -5.46 -1.38 -10.34
CA ASP A 30 -4.31 -1.86 -11.09
C ASP A 30 -4.75 -2.40 -12.46
N THR A 31 -4.04 -1.98 -13.50
CA THR A 31 -4.24 -2.45 -14.88
C THR A 31 -2.90 -2.75 -15.52
N VAL A 32 -2.90 -3.63 -16.52
CA VAL A 32 -1.71 -3.84 -17.36
C VAL A 32 -1.61 -2.78 -18.45
N VAL A 33 -0.40 -2.50 -18.89
CA VAL A 33 -0.12 -1.46 -19.90
C VAL A 33 -0.56 -1.92 -21.29
N ASP A 34 -0.42 -3.21 -21.59
CA ASP A 34 -0.83 -3.79 -22.87
C ASP A 34 -2.30 -4.23 -22.81
N ALA A 35 -3.14 -3.60 -23.63
CA ALA A 35 -4.57 -3.88 -23.68
C ALA A 35 -4.85 -5.33 -24.08
N ASP A 36 -3.99 -5.95 -24.88
CA ASP A 36 -4.16 -7.34 -25.32
C ASP A 36 -3.86 -8.34 -24.19
N GLU A 37 -3.05 -7.93 -23.20
CA GLU A 37 -2.77 -8.71 -21.99
C GLU A 37 -3.80 -8.50 -20.88
N THR A 38 -4.69 -7.51 -20.99
CA THR A 38 -5.73 -7.24 -19.95
C THR A 38 -6.67 -8.43 -19.76
N VAL A 39 -6.91 -9.20 -20.83
CA VAL A 39 -7.70 -10.44 -20.78
C VAL A 39 -6.92 -11.59 -20.10
N SER A 40 -5.59 -11.56 -20.20
CA SER A 40 -4.70 -12.58 -19.67
C SER A 40 -4.46 -12.45 -18.16
N PHE A 41 -4.51 -11.23 -17.61
CA PHE A 41 -4.29 -10.96 -16.19
C PHE A 41 -5.59 -10.59 -15.48
N ARG A 42 -6.15 -11.56 -14.75
CA ARG A 42 -7.35 -11.30 -13.94
C ARG A 42 -7.06 -10.32 -12.79
N PRO A 43 -8.04 -9.49 -12.38
CA PRO A 43 -7.88 -8.56 -11.27
C PRO A 43 -7.44 -9.23 -9.97
N GLU A 44 -7.88 -10.45 -9.68
CA GLU A 44 -7.48 -11.17 -8.46
C GLU A 44 -5.98 -11.47 -8.44
N PHE A 45 -5.39 -11.70 -9.62
CA PHE A 45 -3.95 -11.87 -9.74
C PHE A 45 -3.23 -10.56 -9.44
N LEU A 46 -3.67 -9.44 -10.04
CA LEU A 46 -3.08 -8.12 -9.82
C LEU A 46 -3.18 -7.70 -8.34
N ASN A 47 -4.34 -7.90 -7.72
CA ASN A 47 -4.60 -7.58 -6.32
C ASN A 47 -3.74 -8.43 -5.34
N SER A 48 -3.23 -9.57 -5.79
CA SER A 48 -2.34 -10.44 -5.01
C SER A 48 -0.86 -10.04 -5.07
N LEU A 49 -0.50 -9.07 -5.92
CA LEU A 49 0.88 -8.64 -6.11
C LEU A 49 1.36 -7.78 -4.94
N TYR A 50 2.64 -7.97 -4.58
CA TYR A 50 3.34 -7.15 -3.57
C TYR A 50 4.65 -6.57 -4.14
N PRO A 51 4.55 -5.68 -5.14
CA PRO A 51 5.72 -5.06 -5.76
C PRO A 51 6.59 -4.33 -4.72
N ALA A 52 7.88 -4.17 -5.01
CA ALA A 52 8.75 -3.35 -4.18
C ALA A 52 8.46 -1.86 -4.43
N GLY A 53 8.39 -1.06 -3.38
CA GLY A 53 8.16 0.38 -3.49
C GLY A 53 6.71 0.80 -3.71
N LEU A 54 5.76 -0.14 -3.69
CA LEU A 54 4.33 0.15 -3.80
C LEU A 54 3.55 -0.40 -2.59
N PRO A 55 2.47 0.28 -2.18
CA PRO A 55 1.56 -0.25 -1.17
C PRO A 55 0.83 -1.51 -1.68
N PRO A 56 0.27 -2.32 -0.78
CA PRO A 56 -0.63 -3.42 -1.16
C PRO A 56 -1.92 -2.89 -1.79
N HIS A 57 -2.66 -3.78 -2.47
CA HIS A 57 -3.94 -3.44 -3.09
C HIS A 57 -4.93 -2.78 -2.13
N SER A 58 -5.01 -3.27 -0.90
CA SER A 58 -5.84 -2.66 0.16
C SER A 58 -4.96 -1.99 1.19
N LEU A 59 -5.10 -0.67 1.31
CA LEU A 59 -4.42 0.18 2.29
C LEU A 59 -5.43 0.71 3.30
N THR A 60 -5.32 0.22 4.53
CA THR A 60 -6.18 0.61 5.65
C THR A 60 -5.47 1.66 6.50
N ILE A 61 -6.13 2.79 6.79
CA ILE A 61 -5.60 3.85 7.65
C ILE A 61 -6.65 4.35 8.65
N LYS A 62 -6.17 5.05 9.68
CA LYS A 62 -6.99 5.76 10.68
C LYS A 62 -6.42 7.14 10.90
N THR A 63 -7.26 8.10 11.27
CA THR A 63 -6.80 9.43 11.70
C THR A 63 -5.85 9.28 12.89
N GLY A 64 -4.65 9.87 12.79
CA GLY A 64 -3.64 9.82 13.85
C GLY A 64 -2.71 8.60 13.82
N CYS A 65 -2.83 7.69 12.84
CA CYS A 65 -1.81 6.67 12.65
C CYS A 65 -0.58 7.23 11.91
N PRO A 66 0.65 6.85 12.30
CA PRO A 66 1.85 7.28 11.58
C PRO A 66 1.91 6.64 10.19
N ILE A 67 2.28 7.42 9.17
CA ILE A 67 2.48 6.95 7.79
C ILE A 67 3.86 7.36 7.27
N ILE A 68 4.31 6.69 6.19
CA ILE A 68 5.56 7.02 5.48
C ILE A 68 5.25 7.16 4.00
N LEU A 69 5.72 8.23 3.38
CA LEU A 69 5.63 8.41 1.93
C LEU A 69 6.59 7.45 1.21
N LEU A 70 6.08 6.72 0.21
CA LEU A 70 6.87 5.79 -0.62
C LEU A 70 7.34 6.39 -1.95
N GLY A 71 7.08 7.67 -2.19
CA GLY A 71 7.41 8.35 -3.43
C GLY A 71 7.58 9.86 -3.23
N ASN A 72 8.13 10.51 -4.25
CA ASN A 72 8.34 11.95 -4.25
C ASN A 72 7.10 12.65 -4.79
N GLN A 73 6.51 13.55 -4.00
CA GLN A 73 5.33 14.32 -4.37
C GLN A 73 5.67 15.80 -4.53
N ASP A 74 6.41 16.36 -3.57
CA ASP A 74 6.83 17.77 -3.58
C ASP A 74 8.28 17.89 -3.07
N PRO A 75 9.30 17.60 -3.91
CA PRO A 75 10.69 17.73 -3.49
C PRO A 75 11.06 19.20 -3.19
N PRO A 76 11.82 19.48 -2.10
CA PRO A 76 12.47 18.53 -1.20
C PRO A 76 11.67 18.21 0.08
N THR A 77 10.45 18.72 0.24
CA THR A 77 9.69 18.70 1.50
C THR A 77 8.87 17.43 1.70
N LEU A 78 8.22 16.92 0.65
CA LEU A 78 7.43 15.68 0.64
C LEU A 78 8.06 14.67 -0.31
N CYS A 79 9.03 13.94 0.22
CA CYS A 79 9.81 12.94 -0.49
C CYS A 79 9.66 11.55 0.14
N ASN A 80 10.20 10.55 -0.55
CA ASN A 80 10.24 9.19 -0.03
C ASN A 80 10.92 9.17 1.35
N GLY A 81 10.25 8.58 2.34
CA GLY A 81 10.71 8.51 3.72
C GLY A 81 10.16 9.58 4.66
N THR A 82 9.48 10.63 4.15
CA THR A 82 8.78 11.59 5.01
C THR A 82 7.75 10.87 5.87
N ARG A 83 7.81 11.11 7.18
CA ARG A 83 6.88 10.58 8.19
C ARG A 83 5.81 11.62 8.49
N LEU A 84 4.54 11.23 8.39
CA LEU A 84 3.38 12.07 8.69
C LEU A 84 2.51 11.43 9.77
#